data_AF-A0A1G8RW11-F1
#
_entry.id   AF-A0A1G8RW11-F1
#
_cell.length_a   1.000
_cell.length_b   1.000
_cell.length_c   1.000
_cell.angle_alpha   90.00
_cell.angle_beta   90.00
_cell.angle_gamma   90.00
#
_symmetry.space_group_name_H-M   'P 1'
#
loop_
_entity.id
_entity.type
_entity.pdbx_description
1 polymer ?
#
loop_
_entity_poly.entity_id
_entity_poly.type
_entity_poly.pdbx_seq_one_letter_code
_entity_poly.pdbx_strand_id
1 'polypeptide(L)'
;MIKVHLFKYFVVPVKSDGEGFVVHQLPYFVAEPKKPDIAVDTEEDRDDAEHDPELEEEITSFLDTFFLGYTEGSTQELSYYTDGLELQTLDDVLQFEEIEEIDIYEEDEQYKVHADVIMSEANSQTKMLYPFSMELMKVEGRWIVADFPFTLGK
;
A
#
# COMPACT_ATOMS: atom_id res chain seq x y z
N MET A 1 -11.91 -30.67 19.82
CA MET A 1 -10.64 -31.20 19.27
C MET A 1 -10.14 -30.22 18.23
N ILE A 2 -8.98 -29.60 18.45
CA ILE A 2 -8.37 -28.64 17.50
C ILE A 2 -7.46 -29.45 16.56
N LYS A 3 -7.68 -29.32 15.25
CA LYS A 3 -6.91 -30.01 14.22
C LYS A 3 -5.68 -29.15 13.89
N VAL A 4 -4.52 -29.53 14.41
CA VAL A 4 -3.24 -28.86 14.11
C VAL A 4 -2.81 -29.25 12.69
N HIS A 5 -2.65 -28.28 11.81
CA HIS A 5 -2.06 -28.50 10.49
C HIS A 5 -0.55 -28.43 10.63
N LEU A 6 0.13 -29.55 10.39
CA LEU A 6 1.58 -29.64 10.45
C LEU A 6 2.18 -29.32 9.07
N PHE A 7 2.84 -28.17 8.95
CA PHE A 7 3.61 -27.84 7.75
C PHE A 7 5.01 -28.46 7.84
N LYS A 8 5.52 -28.97 6.71
CA LYS A 8 6.88 -29.52 6.60
C LYS A 8 7.57 -28.90 5.40
N TYR A 9 8.82 -28.51 5.58
CA TYR A 9 9.65 -27.93 4.54
C TYR A 9 10.72 -28.94 4.13
N PHE A 10 10.92 -29.10 2.84
CA PHE A 10 11.94 -30.01 2.31
C PHE A 10 12.56 -29.44 1.04
N VAL A 11 13.83 -29.74 0.83
CA VAL A 11 14.56 -29.40 -0.39
C VAL A 11 14.51 -30.59 -1.35
N VAL A 12 14.21 -30.32 -2.61
CA VAL A 12 14.25 -31.31 -3.70
C VAL A 12 15.42 -30.97 -4.62
N PRO A 13 16.53 -31.73 -4.59
CA PRO A 13 17.68 -31.47 -5.46
C PRO A 13 17.38 -31.92 -6.90
N VAL A 14 17.20 -30.96 -7.80
CA VAL A 14 16.85 -31.20 -9.20
C VAL A 14 18.01 -30.81 -10.12
N LYS A 15 18.27 -31.64 -11.13
CA LYS A 15 19.15 -31.34 -12.27
C LYS A 15 18.35 -31.38 -13.56
N SER A 16 18.82 -30.65 -14.56
CA SER A 16 18.27 -30.67 -15.91
C SER A 16 19.39 -30.85 -16.93
N ASP A 17 19.07 -31.51 -18.03
CA ASP A 17 19.89 -31.59 -19.25
C ASP A 17 19.41 -30.61 -20.35
N GLY A 18 18.41 -29.77 -20.06
CA GLY A 18 17.79 -28.85 -21.00
C GLY A 18 16.51 -29.37 -21.67
N GLU A 19 16.24 -30.68 -21.59
CA GLU A 19 15.00 -31.30 -22.11
C GLU A 19 14.09 -31.80 -20.99
N GLY A 20 14.67 -32.25 -19.87
CA GLY A 20 13.94 -32.76 -18.73
C GLY A 20 14.55 -32.41 -17.38
N PHE A 21 13.87 -32.84 -16.31
CA PHE A 21 14.31 -32.66 -14.93
C PHE A 21 14.40 -34.01 -14.23
N VAL A 22 15.44 -34.19 -13.41
CA VAL A 22 15.63 -35.39 -12.58
C VAL A 22 15.95 -35.00 -11.14
N VAL A 23 15.27 -35.64 -10.19
CA VAL A 23 15.65 -35.60 -8.77
C VAL A 23 16.88 -36.48 -8.60
N HIS A 24 18.05 -35.86 -8.51
CA HIS A 24 19.32 -36.59 -8.59
C HIS A 24 19.88 -36.99 -7.21
N GLN A 25 19.21 -36.59 -6.12
CA GLN A 25 19.57 -36.89 -4.73
C GLN A 25 18.30 -37.09 -3.89
N LEU A 26 18.45 -37.75 -2.74
CA LEU A 26 17.36 -37.92 -1.79
C LEU A 26 16.89 -36.54 -1.27
N PRO A 27 15.60 -36.20 -1.40
CA PRO A 27 15.04 -35.01 -0.76
C PRO A 27 15.19 -35.09 0.75
N TYR A 28 15.44 -33.95 1.39
CA TYR A 28 15.66 -33.88 2.83
C TYR A 28 14.87 -32.74 3.45
N PHE A 29 14.40 -32.96 4.67
CA PHE A 29 13.70 -31.95 5.45
C PHE A 29 14.65 -30.82 5.84
N VAL A 30 14.14 -29.60 5.82
CA VAL A 30 14.84 -28.40 6.28
C VAL A 30 14.02 -27.71 7.36
N ALA A 31 14.67 -26.82 8.10
CA ALA A 31 13.97 -25.95 9.03
C ALA A 31 12.95 -25.07 8.29
N GLU A 32 11.92 -24.64 9.02
CA GLU A 32 11.01 -23.61 8.53
C GLU A 32 11.80 -22.35 8.16
N PRO A 33 11.50 -21.70 7.02
CA PRO A 33 12.11 -20.43 6.66
C PRO A 33 11.95 -19.43 7.80
N LYS A 34 13.05 -18.82 8.25
CA LYS A 34 12.98 -17.72 9.21
C LYS A 34 12.49 -16.48 8.47
N LYS A 35 11.48 -15.80 9.02
CA LYS A 35 11.19 -14.42 8.59
C LYS A 35 12.48 -13.60 8.73
N PRO A 36 12.82 -12.75 7.76
CA PRO A 36 13.99 -11.89 7.90
C PRO A 36 13.80 -10.98 9.12
N ASP A 37 14.86 -10.75 9.88
CA ASP A 37 14.88 -9.76 10.96
C ASP A 37 15.11 -8.37 10.33
N ILE A 38 14.15 -7.91 9.52
CA ILE A 38 14.12 -6.54 9.02
C ILE A 38 13.31 -5.76 10.04
N ALA A 39 13.95 -4.81 10.71
CA ALA A 39 13.23 -3.74 11.35
C ALA A 39 12.54 -2.97 10.23
N VAL A 40 11.21 -3.06 10.17
CA VAL A 40 10.46 -2.11 9.39
C VAL A 40 10.59 -0.81 10.16
N ASP A 41 11.26 0.18 9.57
CA ASP A 41 11.13 1.57 9.99
C ASP A 41 9.66 1.96 9.76
N THR A 42 8.80 1.58 10.69
CA THR A 42 7.57 2.31 11.03
C THR A 42 8.04 3.33 12.04
N GLU A 43 8.65 4.41 11.55
CA GLU A 43 9.35 5.40 12.40
C GLU A 43 8.41 6.42 13.09
N GLU A 44 7.10 6.27 12.95
CA GLU A 44 6.14 7.14 13.65
C GLU A 44 5.29 6.33 14.64
N ASP A 45 5.30 6.76 15.89
CA ASP A 45 4.37 6.28 16.92
C ASP A 45 3.00 6.89 16.62
N ARG A 46 1.93 6.09 16.58
CA ARG A 46 0.58 6.61 16.32
C ARG A 46 0.14 7.65 17.36
N ASP A 47 0.75 7.63 18.54
CA ASP A 47 0.53 8.63 19.58
C ASP A 47 1.07 10.03 19.20
N ASP A 48 1.97 10.12 18.21
CA ASP A 48 2.51 11.39 17.69
C ASP A 48 1.67 11.96 16.52
N ALA A 49 0.60 11.27 16.10
CA ALA A 49 -0.31 11.77 15.09
C ALA A 49 -1.07 13.00 15.59
N GLU A 50 -1.34 13.94 14.68
CA GLU A 50 -2.19 15.09 14.92
C GLU A 50 -3.64 14.64 15.13
N HIS A 51 -4.31 15.27 16.10
CA HIS A 51 -5.68 14.95 16.50
C HIS A 51 -6.61 16.16 16.39
N ASP A 52 -6.23 17.18 15.61
CA ASP A 52 -7.09 18.29 15.23
C ASP A 52 -8.21 17.81 14.29
N PRO A 53 -9.48 17.79 14.75
CA PRO A 53 -10.59 17.30 13.94
C PRO A 53 -10.86 18.14 12.70
N GLU A 54 -10.54 19.44 12.72
CA GLU A 54 -10.74 20.32 11.55
C GLU A 54 -9.74 19.98 10.44
N LEU A 55 -8.48 19.71 10.82
CA LEU A 55 -7.44 19.29 9.89
C LEU A 55 -7.73 17.90 9.32
N GLU A 56 -8.15 16.96 10.18
CA GLU A 56 -8.51 15.59 9.78
C GLU A 56 -9.67 15.60 8.76
N GLU A 57 -10.72 16.39 8.99
CA GLU A 57 -11.84 16.54 8.06
C GLU A 57 -11.39 17.15 6.72
N GLU A 58 -10.52 18.17 6.77
CA GLU A 58 -10.01 18.85 5.58
C GLU A 58 -9.17 17.92 4.69
N ILE A 59 -8.23 17.19 5.31
CA ILE A 59 -7.35 16.23 4.62
C ILE A 59 -8.16 15.04 4.11
N THR A 60 -9.06 14.48 4.91
CA THR A 60 -9.91 13.35 4.47
C THR A 60 -10.77 13.72 3.27
N SER A 61 -11.41 14.90 3.29
CA SER A 61 -12.23 15.38 2.18
C SER A 61 -11.42 15.58 0.88
N PHE A 62 -10.18 16.07 1.02
CA PHE A 62 -9.26 16.18 -0.11
C PHE A 62 -8.88 14.80 -0.64
N LEU A 63 -8.52 13.86 0.24
CA LEU A 63 -8.09 12.52 -0.14
C LEU A 63 -9.21 11.71 -0.79
N ASP A 64 -10.46 11.84 -0.33
CA ASP A 64 -11.62 11.23 -1.01
C ASP A 64 -11.69 11.67 -2.48
N THR A 65 -11.49 12.97 -2.73
CA THR A 65 -11.51 13.52 -4.08
C THR A 65 -10.30 13.06 -4.90
N PHE A 66 -9.12 13.03 -4.28
CA PHE A 66 -7.89 12.55 -4.91
C PHE A 66 -7.99 11.08 -5.31
N PHE A 67 -8.41 10.20 -4.39
CA PHE A 67 -8.53 8.76 -4.66
C PHE A 67 -9.61 8.46 -5.69
N LEU A 68 -10.73 9.19 -5.67
CA LEU A 68 -11.72 9.10 -6.74
C LEU A 68 -11.11 9.48 -8.10
N GLY A 69 -10.36 10.59 -8.17
CA GLY A 69 -9.63 10.99 -9.37
C GLY A 69 -8.56 9.98 -9.79
N TYR A 70 -7.92 9.32 -8.83
CA TYR A 70 -6.90 8.31 -9.06
C TYR A 70 -7.46 7.02 -9.64
N THR A 71 -8.66 6.60 -9.22
CA THR A 71 -9.29 5.35 -9.67
C THR A 71 -10.31 5.51 -10.78
N GLU A 72 -10.88 6.70 -11.00
CA GLU A 72 -11.96 6.92 -11.98
C GLU A 72 -11.73 8.13 -12.90
N GLY A 73 -10.76 8.98 -12.58
CA GLY A 73 -10.45 10.16 -13.36
C GLY A 73 -9.52 9.90 -14.55
N SER A 74 -9.36 10.91 -15.39
CA SER A 74 -8.28 10.94 -16.39
C SER A 74 -6.95 11.38 -15.78
N THR A 75 -5.83 10.98 -16.37
CA THR A 75 -4.49 11.46 -15.94
C THR A 75 -4.38 12.99 -15.93
N GLN A 76 -5.07 13.67 -16.86
CA GLN A 76 -5.13 15.13 -16.91
C GLN A 76 -5.84 15.70 -15.68
N GLU A 77 -6.97 15.11 -15.27
CA GLU A 77 -7.69 15.55 -14.07
C GLU A 77 -6.90 15.25 -12.79
N LEU A 78 -6.28 14.07 -12.70
CA LEU A 78 -5.44 13.69 -11.57
C LEU A 78 -4.27 14.67 -11.37
N SER A 79 -3.69 15.18 -12.46
CA SER A 79 -2.55 16.11 -12.38
C SER A 79 -2.85 17.43 -11.66
N TYR A 80 -4.12 17.80 -11.47
CA TYR A 80 -4.49 18.99 -10.69
C TYR A 80 -4.30 18.80 -9.18
N TYR A 81 -4.14 17.57 -8.71
CA TYR A 81 -4.01 17.22 -7.30
C TYR A 81 -2.58 16.85 -6.90
N THR A 82 -1.62 16.91 -7.82
CA THR A 82 -0.23 16.46 -7.61
C THR A 82 0.77 17.55 -7.95
N ASP A 83 1.89 17.65 -7.22
CA ASP A 83 2.97 18.59 -7.55
C ASP A 83 4.03 17.91 -8.45
N GLY A 84 3.81 17.95 -9.76
CA GLY A 84 4.78 17.42 -10.73
C GLY A 84 4.95 15.90 -10.74
N LEU A 85 4.14 15.15 -9.98
CA LEU A 85 4.11 13.69 -10.01
C LEU A 85 3.40 13.20 -11.28
N GLU A 86 4.07 12.35 -12.06
CA GLU A 86 3.47 11.68 -13.21
C GLU A 86 2.81 10.36 -12.76
N LEU A 87 1.61 10.45 -12.20
CA LEU A 87 0.81 9.29 -11.80
C LEU A 87 -0.07 8.78 -12.96
N GLN A 88 -0.11 7.47 -13.15
CA GLN A 88 -1.11 6.83 -14.01
C GLN A 88 -2.35 6.53 -13.18
N THR A 89 -3.53 6.74 -13.77
CA THR A 89 -4.79 6.40 -13.11
C THR A 89 -5.00 4.89 -13.12
N LEU A 90 -5.77 4.40 -12.15
CA LEU A 90 -6.20 3.01 -12.02
C LEU A 90 -7.62 2.81 -12.56
N ASP A 91 -8.04 3.66 -13.50
CA ASP A 91 -9.31 3.57 -14.22
C ASP A 91 -9.51 2.19 -14.84
N ASP A 92 -10.73 1.67 -14.75
CA ASP A 92 -11.13 0.29 -15.10
C ASP A 92 -10.33 -0.85 -14.40
N VAL A 93 -9.44 -0.54 -13.44
CA VAL A 93 -8.67 -1.53 -12.67
C VAL A 93 -9.17 -1.61 -11.24
N LEU A 94 -9.21 -0.48 -10.53
CA LEU A 94 -9.71 -0.38 -9.16
C LEU A 94 -10.82 0.68 -9.08
N GLN A 95 -11.66 0.56 -8.06
CA GLN A 95 -12.65 1.56 -7.67
C GLN A 95 -12.39 1.95 -6.22
N PHE A 96 -12.33 3.24 -5.95
CA PHE A 96 -12.25 3.76 -4.60
C PHE A 96 -13.57 3.51 -3.85
N GLU A 97 -13.49 3.05 -2.60
CA GLU A 97 -14.66 2.80 -1.76
C GLU A 97 -14.72 3.77 -0.58
N GLU A 98 -13.70 3.75 0.27
CA GLU A 98 -13.60 4.61 1.45
C GLU A 98 -12.17 4.61 2.02
N ILE A 99 -11.87 5.63 2.81
CA ILE A 99 -10.70 5.65 3.72
C ILE A 99 -11.16 5.04 5.05
N GLU A 100 -10.54 3.93 5.47
CA GLU A 100 -10.89 3.19 6.70
C GLU A 100 -10.22 3.80 7.94
N GLU A 101 -8.93 4.13 7.82
CA GLU A 101 -8.13 4.74 8.90
C GLU A 101 -7.19 5.79 8.29
N ILE A 102 -6.94 6.87 9.03
CA ILE A 102 -6.01 7.92 8.65
C ILE A 102 -5.21 8.38 9.87
N ASP A 103 -3.88 8.43 9.74
CA ASP A 103 -2.96 9.04 10.69
C ASP A 103 -2.25 10.21 9.97
N ILE A 104 -2.20 11.39 10.60
CA ILE A 104 -1.63 12.61 10.03
C ILE A 104 -0.48 13.07 10.92
N TYR A 105 0.68 13.38 10.35
CA TYR A 105 1.85 13.88 11.08
C TYR A 105 2.29 15.20 10.45
N GLU A 106 2.35 16.26 11.24
CA GLU A 106 2.80 17.57 10.78
C GLU A 106 4.35 17.61 10.74
N GLU A 107 4.91 17.89 9.57
CA GLU A 107 6.35 18.03 9.33
C GLU A 107 6.65 19.38 8.66
N ASP A 108 7.01 20.38 9.47
CA ASP A 108 7.30 21.76 9.04
C ASP A 108 6.15 22.43 8.25
N GLU A 109 6.20 22.44 6.92
CA GLU A 109 5.19 23.03 6.02
C GLU A 109 4.41 21.94 5.23
N GLN A 110 4.59 20.67 5.61
CA GLN A 110 4.04 19.50 4.97
C GLN A 110 3.36 18.59 6.00
N TYR A 111 2.55 17.66 5.51
CA TYR A 111 1.85 16.68 6.31
C TYR A 111 2.15 15.31 5.74
N LYS A 112 2.75 14.45 6.53
CA LYS A 112 2.86 13.05 6.20
C LYS A 112 1.56 12.36 6.60
N VAL A 113 0.97 11.61 5.68
CA VAL A 113 -0.31 10.94 5.87
C VAL A 113 -0.15 9.46 5.63
N HIS A 114 -0.63 8.68 6.59
CA HIS A 114 -0.84 7.25 6.46
C HIS A 114 -2.34 7.02 6.31
N ALA A 115 -2.76 6.42 5.20
CA ALA A 115 -4.16 6.16 4.92
C ALA A 115 -4.35 4.70 4.53
N ASP A 116 -5.22 4.02 5.27
CA ASP A 116 -5.68 2.68 4.94
C ASP A 116 -6.95 2.80 4.10
N VAL A 117 -6.84 2.50 2.81
CA VAL A 117 -7.90 2.78 1.83
C VAL A 117 -8.50 1.48 1.32
N ILE A 118 -9.82 1.37 1.40
CA ILE A 118 -10.55 0.26 0.81
C ILE A 118 -10.77 0.57 -0.67
N MET A 119 -10.31 -0.34 -1.52
CA MET A 119 -10.60 -0.29 -2.96
C MET A 119 -11.14 -1.64 -3.42
N SER A 120 -12.00 -1.64 -4.43
CA SER A 120 -12.51 -2.85 -5.05
C SER A 120 -11.88 -3.06 -6.43
N GLU A 121 -11.59 -4.31 -6.79
CA GLU A 121 -11.19 -4.63 -8.17
C GLU A 121 -12.40 -4.53 -9.09
N ALA A 122 -12.27 -3.77 -10.19
CA ALA A 122 -13.40 -3.29 -10.99
C ALA A 122 -14.31 -4.43 -11.50
N ASN A 123 -13.77 -5.60 -11.84
CA ASN A 123 -14.55 -6.71 -12.41
C ASN A 123 -15.19 -7.61 -11.35
N SER A 124 -14.42 -8.04 -10.37
CA SER A 124 -14.83 -9.01 -9.35
C SER A 124 -15.51 -8.37 -8.16
N GLN A 125 -15.36 -7.04 -8.00
CA GLN A 125 -15.83 -6.26 -6.84
C GLN A 125 -15.22 -6.76 -5.52
N THR A 126 -14.06 -7.43 -5.60
CA THR A 126 -13.32 -7.89 -4.43
C THR A 126 -12.70 -6.69 -3.75
N LYS A 127 -13.12 -6.42 -2.51
CA LYS A 127 -12.57 -5.34 -1.68
C LYS A 127 -11.24 -5.76 -1.05
N MET A 128 -10.27 -4.87 -1.09
CA MET A 128 -8.94 -5.03 -0.48
C MET A 128 -8.55 -3.73 0.22
N LEU A 129 -7.79 -3.87 1.31
CA LEU A 129 -7.21 -2.74 2.02
C LEU A 129 -5.84 -2.41 1.41
N TYR A 130 -5.65 -1.15 1.05
CA TYR A 130 -4.42 -0.62 0.47
C TYR A 130 -3.83 0.43 1.42
N PRO A 131 -2.70 0.12 2.08
CA PRO A 131 -1.99 1.11 2.88
C PRO A 131 -1.23 2.07 1.97
N PHE A 132 -1.46 3.37 2.15
CA PHE A 132 -0.73 4.44 1.51
C PHE A 132 0.07 5.25 2.54
N SER A 133 1.28 5.63 2.16
CA SER A 133 2.07 6.66 2.82
C SER A 133 2.27 7.77 1.80
N MET A 134 1.95 9.01 2.15
CA MET A 134 2.01 10.12 1.20
C MET A 134 2.34 11.43 1.90
N GLU A 135 2.91 12.37 1.15
CA GLU A 135 3.21 13.72 1.64
C GLU A 135 2.23 14.70 1.02
N LEU A 136 1.58 15.49 1.86
CA LEU A 136 0.65 16.54 1.47
C LEU A 136 1.23 17.91 1.80
N MET A 137 0.92 18.89 0.97
CA MET A 137 1.23 20.29 1.24
C MET A 137 0.10 21.21 0.80
N LYS A 138 0.04 22.40 1.39
CA LYS A 138 -0.98 23.41 1.06
C LYS A 138 -0.38 24.52 0.20
N VAL A 139 -0.68 24.52 -1.09
CA VAL A 139 -0.22 25.53 -2.06
C VAL A 139 -1.35 26.49 -2.40
N GLU A 140 -1.17 27.77 -2.08
CA GLU A 140 -2.18 28.82 -2.33
C GLU A 140 -3.57 28.48 -1.77
N GLY A 141 -3.61 27.79 -0.61
CA GLY A 141 -4.85 27.37 0.06
C GLY A 141 -5.49 26.10 -0.50
N ARG A 142 -4.82 25.38 -1.41
CA ARG A 142 -5.25 24.08 -1.93
C ARG A 142 -4.31 22.98 -1.48
N TRP A 143 -4.86 21.84 -1.08
CA TRP A 143 -4.09 20.63 -0.83
C TRP A 143 -3.57 20.03 -2.13
N ILE A 144 -2.35 19.54 -2.08
CA ILE A 144 -1.65 18.89 -3.18
C ILE A 144 -0.87 17.70 -2.61
N VAL A 145 -0.88 16.59 -3.33
CA VAL A 145 0.00 15.44 -3.08
C VAL A 145 1.39 15.77 -3.61
N ALA A 146 2.34 15.96 -2.70
CA ALA A 146 3.74 16.30 -3.00
C ALA A 146 4.58 15.04 -3.27
N ASP A 147 4.33 13.97 -2.52
CA ASP A 147 4.90 12.64 -2.77
C ASP A 147 3.84 11.55 -2.60
N PHE A 148 3.91 10.52 -3.44
CA PHE A 148 2.98 9.40 -3.45
C PHE A 148 3.73 8.06 -3.64
N PRO A 149 4.52 7.64 -2.65
CA PRO A 149 5.23 6.37 -2.71
C PRO A 149 4.22 5.23 -2.63
N PHE A 150 4.06 4.51 -3.74
CA PHE A 150 3.28 3.28 -3.76
C PHE A 150 3.97 2.22 -2.90
N THR A 151 3.49 2.00 -1.68
CA THR A 151 3.97 0.91 -0.82
C THR A 151 3.28 -0.40 -1.19
N LEU A 152 3.70 -1.01 -2.29
CA LEU A 152 3.53 -2.47 -2.46
C LEU A 152 4.42 -3.15 -1.43
N GLY A 153 3.87 -3.43 -0.24
CA GLY A 153 4.43 -4.32 0.79
C GLY A 153 5.93 -4.19 1.03
N LYS A 154 6.31 -3.49 2.11
CA LYS A 154 7.59 -3.75 2.77
C LYS A 154 7.69 -5.23 3.18
#